data_AF-A0A3S0W0N8-F1
#
_entry.id   AF-A0A3S0W0N8-F1
#
_cell.length_a   1.000
_cell.length_b   1.000
_cell.length_c   1.000
_cell.angle_alpha   90.00
_cell.angle_beta   90.00
_cell.angle_gamma   90.00
#
_symmetry.space_group_name_H-M   'P 1'
#
loop_
_entity.id
_entity.type
_entity.pdbx_description
1 polymer ?
#
loop_
_entity_poly.entity_id
_entity_poly.type
_entity_poly.pdbx_seq_one_letter_code
_entity_poly.pdbx_strand_id
1 'polypeptide(L)' 'MPLIQLIVALVIVGVALWLINNYIPMDGTIKKILNVVVVIVVVLWLLSAFGLLGSMQGIRVG' A
#
# COMPACT_ATOMS: atom_id res chain seq x y z
N MET A 1 13.49 5.31 -0.08
CA MET A 1 13.33 4.78 1.30
C MET A 1 14.28 3.62 1.49
N PRO A 2 15.05 3.50 2.59
CA PRO A 2 15.78 2.28 2.91
C PRO A 2 14.83 1.07 2.86
N LEU A 3 15.30 -0.08 2.36
CA LEU A 3 14.50 -1.32 2.20
C LEU A 3 13.68 -1.68 3.44
N ILE A 4 14.27 -1.45 4.62
CA ILE A 4 13.62 -1.64 5.92
C ILE A 4 12.33 -0.81 6.07
N GLN A 5 12.30 0.42 5.59
CA GLN A 5 11.14 1.30 5.71
C GLN A 5 10.00 0.89 4.77
N LEU A 6 10.32 0.31 3.61
CA LEU A 6 9.33 -0.32 2.71
C LEU A 6 8.68 -1.53 3.37
N ILE A 7 9.50 -2.41 3.96
CA ILE A 7 9.03 -3.61 4.66
C ILE A 7 8.12 -3.22 5.83
N VAL A 8 8.55 -2.25 6.66
CA VAL A 8 7.75 -1.77 7.79
C VAL A 8 6.42 -1.19 7.32
N ALA A 9 6.41 -0.40 6.25
CA ALA A 9 5.18 0.15 5.70
C ALA A 9 4.23 -0.93 5.16
N LEU A 10 4.75 -1.96 4.49
CA LEU A 10 3.94 -3.12 4.06
C LEU A 10 3.32 -3.86 5.25
N VAL A 11 4.09 -4.06 6.33
CA VAL A 11 3.58 -4.68 7.56
C VAL A 11 2.47 -3.82 8.17
N ILE A 12 2.65 -2.50 8.26
CA ILE A 12 1.62 -1.58 8.78
C ILE A 12 0.33 -1.68 7.96
N VAL A 13 0.44 -1.63 6.63
CA VAL A 13 -0.72 -1.71 5.74
C VAL A 13 -1.42 -3.07 5.84
N GLY A 14 -0.65 -4.17 5.91
CA GLY A 14 -1.19 -5.51 6.08
C GLY A 14 -1.93 -5.68 7.41
N VAL A 15 -1.36 -5.20 8.52
CA VAL A 15 -1.99 -5.24 9.85
C VAL A 15 -3.23 -4.35 9.90
N ALA A 16 -3.20 -3.16 9.29
CA ALA A 16 -4.37 -2.28 9.19
C ALA A 16 -5.51 -2.96 8.41
N LEU A 17 -5.22 -3.60 7.28
CA LEU A 17 -6.22 -4.32 6.50
C LEU A 17 -6.81 -5.50 7.28
N TRP A 18 -5.95 -6.25 7.99
CA TRP A 18 -6.38 -7.37 8.81
C TRP A 18 -7.31 -6.91 9.94
N LEU A 19 -6.97 -5.82 10.63
CA LEU A 19 -7.80 -5.21 11.67
C LEU A 19 -9.17 -4.81 11.10
N ILE A 20 -9.20 -4.13 9.96
CA ILE A 20 -10.47 -3.71 9.34
C ILE A 20 -11.33 -4.93 8.99
N ASN A 21 -10.74 -5.98 8.41
CA ASN A 21 -11.46 -7.18 7.99
C ASN A 21 -11.93 -8.06 9.17
N ASN A 22 -11.22 -8.02 10.31
CA ASN A 22 -11.50 -8.86 11.48
C ASN A 22 -12.44 -8.18 12.49
N TYR A 23 -12.35 -6.87 12.67
CA TYR A 23 -13.11 -6.13 13.69
C TYR A 23 -14.39 -5.48 13.14
N ILE A 24 -14.49 -5.28 11.82
CA ILE A 24 -15.70 -4.72 11.21
C ILE A 24 -16.49 -5.86 10.58
N PRO A 25 -17.65 -6.26 11.17
CA PRO A 25 -18.55 -7.20 10.53
C PRO A 25 -19.20 -6.54 9.31
N MET A 26 -18.53 -6.62 8.17
CA MET A 26 -19.02 -6.14 6.88
C MET A 26 -19.81 -7.24 6.16
N ASP A 27 -20.88 -6.83 5.49
CA ASP A 27 -21.56 -7.63 4.49
C ASP A 27 -20.55 -8.12 3.42
N GLY A 28 -20.73 -9.36 2.94
CA GLY A 28 -19.80 -10.02 2.02
C GLY A 28 -19.50 -9.21 0.75
N THR A 29 -20.48 -8.43 0.26
CA THR A 29 -20.29 -7.55 -0.91
C THR A 29 -19.34 -6.39 -0.60
N ILE A 30 -19.52 -5.75 0.56
CA ILE A 30 -18.71 -4.60 0.98
C ILE A 30 -17.27 -5.04 1.30
N LYS A 31 -17.12 -6.21 1.93
CA LYS A 31 -15.80 -6.81 2.20
C LYS A 31 -14.99 -7.01 0.91
N LYS A 32 -15.65 -7.45 -0.16
CA LYS A 32 -15.01 -7.68 -1.46
C LYS A 32 -14.54 -6.37 -2.10
N ILE A 33 -15.38 -5.33 -2.08
CA ILE A 33 -15.03 -4.00 -2.60
C ILE A 33 -13.86 -3.41 -1.83
N LEU A 34 -13.91 -3.45 -0.48
CA LEU A 34 -12.85 -2.90 0.36
C LEU A 34 -11.51 -3.58 0.08
N ASN A 35 -11.47 -4.92 0.02
CA ASN A 35 -10.22 -5.64 -0.22
C ASN A 35 -9.63 -5.30 -1.60
N VAL A 36 -10.48 -5.21 -2.64
CA VAL A 36 -10.04 -4.80 -3.97
C VAL A 36 -9.48 -3.38 -3.96
N VAL A 37 -10.18 -2.43 -3.34
CA VAL A 37 -9.74 -1.03 -3.24
C VAL A 37 -8.40 -0.93 -2.53
N VAL A 38 -8.24 -1.60 -1.38
CA VAL A 38 -6.98 -1.51 -0.65
C VAL A 38 -5.85 -2.18 -1.41
N VAL A 39 -6.07 -3.34 -2.03
CA VAL A 39 -5.05 -3.98 -2.89
C VAL A 39 -4.61 -3.03 -4.00
N ILE A 40 -5.53 -2.34 -4.67
CA ILE A 40 -5.20 -1.33 -5.70
C ILE A 40 -4.34 -0.21 -5.10
N VAL A 41 -4.73 0.33 -3.94
CA VAL A 41 -3.95 1.38 -3.25
C VAL A 41 -2.55 0.90 -2.89
N VAL A 42 -2.40 -0.33 -2.38
CA VAL A 42 -1.08 -0.92 -2.06
C VAL A 42 -0.23 -1.07 -3.31
N VAL A 43 -0.80 -1.53 -4.43
CA VAL A 43 -0.08 -1.71 -5.69
C VAL A 43 0.40 -0.37 -6.25
N LEU A 44 -0.47 0.65 -6.27
CA LEU A 44 -0.12 2.01 -6.71
C LEU A 44 0.95 2.64 -5.81
N TRP A 45 0.84 2.42 -4.49
CA TRP A 45 1.82 2.87 -3.52
C TRP A 45 3.17 2.17 -3.71
N LEU A 46 3.19 0.86 -3.94
CA LEU A 46 4.41 0.09 -4.23
C LEU A 46 5.08 0.57 -5.52
N LEU A 47 4.33 0.75 -6.61
CA LEU A 47 4.84 1.30 -7.87
C LEU A 47 5.53 2.67 -7.65
N SER A 48 4.93 3.51 -6.81
CA SER A 48 5.49 4.81 -6.41
C SER A 48 6.75 4.65 -5.54
N ALA A 49 6.73 3.73 -4.57
CA ALA A 49 7.79 3.49 -3.60
C ALA A 49 9.04 2.83 -4.20
N PHE A 50 8.87 1.97 -5.20
CA PHE A 50 9.97 1.40 -5.99
C PHE A 50 10.61 2.41 -6.96
N GLY A 51 10.10 3.65 -7.00
CA GLY A 51 10.73 4.70 -7.78
C GLY A 51 10.49 4.60 -9.28
N LEU A 52 9.48 3.87 -9.75
CA LEU A 52 9.01 4.01 -11.14
C LEU A 52 8.43 5.41 -11.40
N LEU A 53 7.99 6.11 -10.35
CA LEU A 53 7.64 7.54 -10.36
C LEU A 53 8.72 8.45 -9.71
N GLY A 54 9.67 7.87 -8.95
CA GLY A 54 10.67 8.59 -8.13
C GLY A 54 12.10 8.60 -8.69
N SER A 55 12.40 7.79 -9.71
CA SER A 55 13.68 7.82 -10.42
C SER A 55 13.91 9.13 -11.19
N MET A 56 12.87 9.97 -11.33
CA MET A 56 12.97 11.33 -11.89
C MET A 56 13.26 12.44 -10.86
N GLN A 57 13.45 12.15 -9.57
CA GLN A 57 13.87 13.17 -8.58
C GLN A 57 15.37 13.09 -8.23
N GLY A 58 16.08 12.08 -8.76
CA GLY A 58 17.54 11.93 -8.61
C GLY A 58 18.37 12.58 -9.72
N ILE A 59 17.76 13.02 -10.83
CA ILE A 59 18.47 13.79 -11.87
C ILE A 59 18.41 15.26 -11.47
N ARG A 60 19.44 15.68 -10.74
CA ARG A 60 19.88 17.07 -10.75
C ARG A 60 20.30 17.39 -12.18
N VAL A 61 19.40 17.98 -12.96
CA VAL A 61 19.79 18.72 -14.16
C VAL A 61 20.48 19.97 -13.64
N GLY A 62 21.82 19.96 -13.70
CA GLY A 62 22.62 21.18 -13.65
C GLY A 62 22.50 21.95 -14.95
#